data_AF-A0A2S8VHU8-F1
#
_entry.id   AF-A0A2S8VHU8-F1
#
_cell.length_a   1.000
_cell.length_b   1.000
_cell.length_c   1.000
_cell.angle_alpha   90.00
_cell.angle_beta   90.00
_cell.angle_gamma   90.00
#
_symmetry.space_group_name_H-M   'P 1'
#
loop_
_entity.id
_entity.type
_entity.pdbx_description
1 polymer ?
#
loop_
_entity_poly.entity_id
_entity_poly.type
_entity_poly.pdbx_seq_one_letter_code
_entity_poly.pdbx_strand_id
1 'polypeptide(L)'
;MNTFHLSTLALCLAFMGGAAHADGKTREQVRAELMEAKAQGLVTYGEQQYPVDVPATETKTARQVRDELAAARAAGLVTFGELDYPPDVAASTGKTREQVQAELREARARGLMKSGELDYPPVASDLSAK
;
A
#
# COMPACT_ATOMS: atom_id res chain seq x y z
N MET A 1 23.98 46.86 18.99
CA MET A 1 24.05 47.58 17.70
C MET A 1 24.91 46.77 16.75
N ASN A 2 24.40 46.61 15.52
CA ASN A 2 25.02 46.11 14.28
C ASN A 2 25.26 44.60 14.14
N THR A 3 24.96 43.91 13.03
CA THR A 3 24.20 44.19 11.79
C THR A 3 24.21 42.91 10.93
N PHE A 4 23.09 42.66 10.23
CA PHE A 4 22.87 41.98 8.92
C PHE A 4 23.73 40.78 8.47
N HIS A 5 23.05 39.72 8.01
CA HIS A 5 23.08 39.33 6.58
C HIS A 5 21.78 38.58 6.20
N LEU A 6 20.96 39.24 5.37
CA LEU A 6 19.98 38.61 4.49
C LEU A 6 20.73 37.97 3.31
N SER A 7 20.38 36.75 2.90
CA SER A 7 20.57 36.30 1.52
C SER A 7 19.55 35.23 1.14
N THR A 8 18.44 35.70 0.55
CA THR A 8 17.57 34.93 -0.35
C THR A 8 18.29 34.68 -1.67
N LEU A 9 18.26 33.47 -2.24
CA LEU A 9 18.23 33.33 -3.71
C LEU A 9 17.78 31.94 -4.20
N ALA A 10 16.73 31.99 -5.04
CA ALA A 10 16.40 31.18 -6.22
C ALA A 10 16.47 29.63 -6.14
N LEU A 11 15.35 28.91 -6.25
CA LEU A 11 14.54 28.72 -7.47
C LEU A 11 15.31 28.02 -8.59
N CYS A 12 15.00 26.75 -8.84
CA CYS A 12 14.89 26.20 -10.19
C CYS A 12 14.01 24.94 -10.21
N LEU A 13 13.29 24.82 -11.30
CA LEU A 13 12.09 24.04 -11.55
C LEU A 13 12.45 22.71 -12.25
N ALA A 14 11.69 21.66 -11.92
CA ALA A 14 11.29 20.50 -12.73
C ALA A 14 12.32 19.77 -13.62
N PHE A 15 12.40 18.44 -13.42
CA PHE A 15 12.20 17.53 -14.54
C PHE A 15 11.23 16.41 -14.14
N MET A 16 10.02 16.53 -14.67
CA MET A 16 9.00 15.50 -14.65
C MET A 16 9.28 14.63 -15.88
N GLY A 17 9.66 13.37 -15.66
CA GLY A 17 9.96 12.41 -16.72
C GLY A 17 9.25 11.09 -16.45
N GLY A 18 7.94 11.08 -16.65
CA GLY A 18 7.24 9.84 -16.95
C GLY A 18 7.41 9.52 -18.43
N ALA A 19 7.92 8.33 -18.75
CA ALA A 19 7.66 7.64 -20.01
C ALA A 19 8.12 6.19 -19.87
N ALA A 20 7.16 5.27 -19.91
CA ALA A 20 7.41 3.88 -20.18
C ALA A 20 7.86 3.75 -21.65
N HIS A 21 9.15 3.57 -21.87
CA HIS A 21 9.70 2.92 -23.05
C HIS A 21 10.68 1.85 -22.55
N ALA A 22 10.60 0.64 -23.12
CA ALA A 22 11.65 -0.36 -22.98
C ALA A 22 12.88 0.10 -23.79
N ASP A 23 13.47 1.23 -23.38
CA ASP A 23 14.78 1.67 -23.79
C ASP A 23 15.79 0.79 -23.05
N GLY A 24 16.59 0.05 -23.81
CA GLY A 24 17.73 -0.69 -23.25
C GLY A 24 18.66 0.27 -22.53
N LYS A 25 19.17 -0.14 -21.37
CA LYS A 25 20.13 0.66 -20.59
C LYS A 25 21.29 1.11 -21.48
N THR A 26 21.66 2.39 -21.40
CA THR A 26 22.81 2.89 -22.14
C THR A 26 24.09 2.26 -21.60
N ARG A 27 25.15 2.18 -22.41
CA ARG A 27 26.44 1.60 -21.96
C ARG A 27 26.99 2.27 -20.71
N GLU A 28 26.78 3.57 -20.57
CA GLU A 28 27.21 4.31 -19.39
C GLU A 28 26.37 3.97 -18.16
N GLN A 29 25.06 3.78 -18.30
CA GLN A 29 24.21 3.29 -17.20
C GLN A 29 24.62 1.89 -16.75
N VAL A 30 24.88 0.98 -17.69
CA VAL A 30 25.34 -0.38 -17.37
C VAL A 30 26.69 -0.35 -16.65
N ARG A 31 27.61 0.54 -17.06
CA ARG A 31 28.90 0.72 -16.37
C ARG A 31 28.73 1.25 -14.96
N ALA A 32 27.84 2.23 -14.77
CA ALA A 32 27.54 2.78 -13.45
C ALA A 32 26.98 1.71 -12.50
N GLU A 33 25.97 0.96 -12.95
CA GLU A 33 25.38 -0.15 -12.17
C GLU A 33 26.40 -1.24 -11.87
N LEU A 34 27.27 -1.57 -12.84
CA LEU A 34 28.31 -2.58 -12.66
C LEU A 34 29.39 -2.10 -11.67
N MET A 35 29.70 -0.80 -11.62
CA MET A 35 30.57 -0.25 -10.56
C MET A 35 29.90 -0.30 -9.20
N GLU A 36 28.61 0.02 -9.12
CA GLU A 36 27.83 -0.04 -7.88
C GLU A 36 27.71 -1.48 -7.35
N ALA A 37 27.36 -2.43 -8.21
CA ALA A 37 27.25 -3.85 -7.86
C ALA A 37 28.60 -4.41 -7.37
N LYS A 38 29.73 -3.98 -7.96
CA LYS A 38 31.06 -4.32 -7.46
C LYS A 38 31.33 -3.72 -6.07
N ALA A 39 30.95 -2.47 -5.86
CA ALA A 39 31.11 -1.81 -4.56
C ALA A 39 30.25 -2.48 -3.47
N GLN A 40 29.08 -2.98 -3.85
CA GLN A 40 28.18 -3.75 -2.97
C GLN A 40 28.60 -5.23 -2.81
N GLY A 41 29.66 -5.68 -3.48
CA GLY A 41 30.11 -7.07 -3.43
C GLY A 41 29.18 -8.06 -4.13
N LEU A 42 28.26 -7.59 -4.97
CA LEU A 42 27.28 -8.40 -5.71
C LEU A 42 27.86 -9.06 -6.98
N VAL A 43 29.13 -8.83 -7.29
CA VAL A 43 29.83 -9.36 -8.47
C VAL A 43 31.10 -10.08 -8.03
N THR A 44 31.20 -11.37 -8.32
CA THR A 44 32.39 -12.19 -8.06
C THR A 44 33.27 -12.31 -9.32
N TYR A 45 34.57 -12.58 -9.14
CA TYR A 45 35.53 -12.81 -10.23
C TYR A 45 36.33 -14.09 -10.00
N GLY A 46 36.68 -14.79 -11.09
CA GLY A 46 37.49 -16.01 -11.05
C GLY A 46 36.71 -17.22 -10.52
N GLU A 47 37.41 -18.17 -9.90
CA GLU A 47 36.88 -19.44 -9.38
C GLU A 47 36.04 -19.29 -8.09
N GLN A 48 35.70 -18.07 -7.67
CA GLN A 48 34.84 -17.86 -6.51
C GLN A 48 33.44 -18.43 -6.77
N GLN A 49 32.91 -19.18 -5.80
CA GLN A 49 31.68 -19.95 -5.95
C GLN A 49 30.50 -19.05 -6.33
N TYR A 50 29.78 -19.47 -7.38
CA TYR A 50 28.43 -18.99 -7.66
C TYR A 50 27.45 -19.85 -6.85
N PRO A 51 26.46 -19.26 -6.17
CA PRO A 51 26.04 -17.85 -6.21
C PRO A 51 26.84 -16.94 -5.28
N VAL A 52 26.72 -15.62 -5.50
CA VAL A 52 27.29 -14.60 -4.61
C VAL A 52 26.63 -14.70 -3.23
N ASP A 53 27.43 -14.86 -2.18
CA ASP A 53 26.96 -14.78 -0.78
C ASP A 53 26.54 -13.33 -0.50
N VAL A 54 25.28 -13.01 -0.77
CA VAL A 54 24.70 -11.72 -0.43
C VAL A 54 24.55 -11.63 1.10
N PRO A 55 24.90 -10.49 1.73
CA PRO A 55 24.69 -10.32 3.15
C PRO A 55 23.21 -10.51 3.47
N ALA A 56 22.91 -11.30 4.50
CA ALA A 56 21.55 -11.49 4.97
C ALA A 56 20.92 -10.12 5.22
N THR A 57 19.82 -9.82 4.54
CA THR A 57 19.03 -8.63 4.84
C THR A 57 18.54 -8.72 6.28
N GLU A 58 18.31 -7.58 6.93
CA GLU A 58 17.82 -7.56 8.30
C GLU A 58 16.49 -8.33 8.38
N THR A 59 16.56 -9.52 8.97
CA THR A 59 15.41 -10.37 9.23
C THR A 59 15.02 -10.20 10.68
N LYS A 60 13.72 -10.38 10.98
CA LYS A 60 13.25 -10.32 12.36
C LYS A 60 14.02 -11.34 13.19
N THR A 61 14.52 -10.89 14.34
CA THR A 61 15.14 -11.79 15.31
C THR A 61 14.11 -12.81 15.81
N ALA A 62 14.57 -14.00 16.20
CA ALA A 62 13.70 -15.00 16.80
C ALA A 62 12.91 -14.47 18.01
N ARG A 63 13.48 -13.51 18.75
CA ARG A 63 12.81 -12.81 19.84
C ARG A 63 11.62 -11.99 19.34
N GLN A 64 11.84 -11.12 18.34
CA GLN A 64 10.77 -10.30 17.75
C GLN A 64 9.62 -11.16 17.24
N VAL A 65 9.92 -12.28 16.57
CA VAL A 65 8.89 -13.21 16.07
C VAL A 65 8.07 -13.80 17.21
N ARG A 66 8.71 -14.18 18.33
CA ARG A 66 8.01 -14.71 19.51
C ARG A 66 7.14 -13.66 20.18
N ASP A 67 7.64 -12.43 20.29
CA ASP A 67 6.90 -11.31 20.89
C ASP A 67 5.66 -10.96 20.05
N GLU A 68 5.79 -10.92 18.72
CA GLU A 68 4.67 -10.70 17.80
C GLU A 68 3.64 -11.83 17.86
N LEU A 69 4.10 -13.09 17.88
CA LEU A 69 3.20 -14.24 17.98
C LEU A 69 2.42 -14.21 19.31
N ALA A 70 3.08 -13.86 20.42
CA ALA A 70 2.45 -13.73 21.72
C ALA A 70 1.39 -12.61 21.71
N ALA A 71 1.69 -11.46 21.10
CA ALA A 71 0.75 -10.36 20.93
C ALA A 71 -0.46 -10.77 20.08
N ALA A 72 -0.23 -11.45 18.95
CA ALA A 72 -1.31 -11.93 18.08
C ALA A 72 -2.22 -12.95 18.80
N ARG A 73 -1.64 -13.84 19.61
CA ARG A 73 -2.39 -14.78 20.44
C ARG A 73 -3.23 -14.07 21.49
N ALA A 74 -2.66 -13.08 22.19
CA ALA A 74 -3.40 -12.28 23.16
C ALA A 74 -4.55 -11.50 22.52
N ALA A 75 -4.37 -11.06 21.28
CA ALA A 75 -5.40 -10.38 20.49
C ALA A 75 -6.42 -11.32 19.83
N GLY A 76 -6.30 -12.65 19.99
CA GLY A 76 -7.20 -13.63 19.38
C GLY A 76 -7.10 -13.71 17.85
N LEU A 77 -6.02 -13.18 17.25
CA LEU A 77 -5.84 -13.12 15.79
C LEU A 77 -5.34 -14.44 15.18
N VAL A 78 -4.90 -15.37 16.02
CA VAL A 78 -4.36 -16.67 15.62
C VAL A 78 -4.99 -17.77 16.44
N THR A 79 -5.33 -18.88 15.79
CA THR A 79 -5.92 -20.06 16.42
C THR A 79 -4.99 -21.25 16.35
N PHE A 80 -5.20 -22.23 17.24
CA PHE A 80 -4.32 -23.37 17.41
C PHE A 80 -5.14 -24.65 17.45
N GLY A 81 -5.15 -25.38 16.34
CA GLY A 81 -5.90 -26.63 16.21
C GLY A 81 -6.74 -26.65 14.93
N GLU A 82 -7.09 -27.85 14.48
CA GLU A 82 -7.82 -28.07 13.22
C GLU A 82 -9.26 -27.54 13.22
N LEU A 83 -9.84 -27.30 14.41
CA LEU A 83 -11.26 -26.94 14.57
C LEU A 83 -11.50 -25.47 14.92
N ASP A 84 -10.44 -24.71 15.21
CA ASP A 84 -10.55 -23.33 15.70
C ASP A 84 -10.39 -22.30 14.56
N TYR A 85 -10.67 -22.68 13.31
CA TYR A 85 -10.58 -21.76 12.17
C TYR A 85 -11.97 -21.40 11.64
N PRO A 86 -12.27 -20.12 11.39
CA PRO A 86 -11.39 -18.94 11.53
C PRO A 86 -11.29 -18.42 12.98
N PRO A 87 -10.26 -17.60 13.32
CA PRO A 87 -10.23 -16.89 14.59
C PRO A 87 -11.51 -16.11 14.82
N ASP A 88 -12.08 -16.24 16.02
CA ASP A 88 -13.17 -15.40 16.53
C ASP A 88 -12.66 -13.98 16.76
N VAL A 89 -12.39 -13.29 15.65
CA VAL A 89 -12.16 -11.85 15.67
C VAL A 89 -13.49 -11.20 16.03
N ALA A 90 -13.46 -10.24 16.95
CA ALA A 90 -14.64 -9.44 17.25
C ALA A 90 -15.23 -8.95 15.94
N ALA A 91 -16.46 -9.36 15.64
CA ALA A 91 -17.15 -8.99 14.41
C ALA A 91 -16.99 -7.48 14.21
N SER A 92 -16.48 -7.08 13.04
CA SER A 92 -16.42 -5.67 12.70
C SER A 92 -17.80 -5.08 12.96
N THR A 93 -17.86 -3.91 13.59
CA THR A 93 -19.11 -3.19 13.86
C THR A 93 -19.68 -2.70 12.54
N GLY A 94 -20.15 -3.64 11.71
CA GLY A 94 -20.91 -3.37 10.51
C GLY A 94 -22.27 -2.80 10.88
N LYS A 95 -22.95 -2.23 9.89
CA LYS A 95 -24.30 -1.72 10.09
C LYS A 95 -25.21 -2.86 10.55
N THR A 96 -26.00 -2.60 11.58
CA THR A 96 -27.07 -3.50 12.01
C THR A 96 -28.08 -3.67 10.89
N ARG A 97 -28.81 -4.80 10.90
CA ARG A 97 -29.89 -5.07 9.94
C ARG A 97 -30.94 -3.94 9.97
N GLU A 98 -31.18 -3.36 11.13
CA GLU A 98 -32.09 -2.22 11.34
C GLU A 98 -31.57 -0.95 10.65
N GLN A 99 -30.28 -0.64 10.80
CA GLN A 99 -29.64 0.51 10.14
C GLN A 99 -29.68 0.36 8.62
N VAL A 100 -29.37 -0.83 8.08
CA VAL A 100 -29.45 -1.09 6.63
C VAL A 100 -30.88 -0.92 6.11
N GLN A 101 -31.88 -1.38 6.86
CA GLN A 101 -33.28 -1.18 6.48
C GLN A 101 -33.73 0.29 6.55
N ALA A 102 -33.22 1.06 7.51
CA ALA A 102 -33.49 2.49 7.59
C ALA A 102 -32.93 3.23 6.36
N GLU A 103 -31.66 2.96 6.01
CA GLU A 103 -31.00 3.55 4.83
C GLU A 103 -31.70 3.15 3.52
N LEU A 104 -32.13 1.89 3.41
CA LEU A 104 -32.86 1.43 2.23
C LEU A 104 -34.20 2.16 2.06
N ARG A 105 -34.93 2.40 3.15
CA ARG A 105 -36.17 3.20 3.12
C ARG A 105 -35.91 4.64 2.73
N GLU A 106 -34.86 5.26 3.27
CA GLU A 106 -34.44 6.62 2.94
C GLU A 106 -34.04 6.74 1.46
N ALA A 107 -33.25 5.79 0.94
CA ALA A 107 -32.85 5.76 -0.45
C ALA A 107 -34.06 5.59 -1.39
N ARG A 108 -35.04 4.76 -1.01
CA ARG A 108 -36.31 4.62 -1.75
C ARG A 108 -37.14 5.90 -1.72
N ALA A 109 -37.23 6.57 -0.59
CA ALA A 109 -37.96 7.83 -0.45
C ALA A 109 -37.32 8.96 -1.29
N ARG A 110 -35.99 8.94 -1.42
CA ARG A 110 -35.23 9.87 -2.27
C ARG A 110 -35.20 9.49 -3.76
N GLY A 111 -35.83 8.39 -4.16
CA GLY A 111 -35.81 7.92 -5.55
C GLY A 111 -34.43 7.43 -6.03
N LEU A 112 -33.49 7.18 -5.12
CA LEU A 112 -32.11 6.73 -5.44
C LEU A 112 -32.02 5.23 -5.76
N MET A 113 -33.16 4.54 -5.81
CA MET A 113 -33.26 3.09 -6.02
C MET A 113 -34.37 2.81 -7.03
N LYS A 114 -34.08 2.06 -8.10
CA LYS A 114 -35.08 1.55 -9.04
C LYS A 114 -34.85 0.06 -9.29
N SER A 115 -35.93 -0.72 -9.34
CA SER A 115 -35.89 -2.17 -9.58
C SER A 115 -36.60 -2.49 -10.90
N GLY A 116 -35.85 -2.86 -11.94
CA GLY A 116 -36.37 -3.26 -13.26
C GLY A 116 -35.27 -3.33 -14.32
N GLU A 117 -35.49 -4.13 -15.37
CA GLU A 117 -34.53 -4.46 -16.43
C GLU A 117 -34.09 -3.26 -17.29
N LEU A 118 -34.87 -2.18 -17.36
CA LEU A 118 -34.72 -1.16 -18.41
C LEU A 118 -34.37 0.26 -17.91
N ASP A 119 -34.11 0.45 -16.62
CA ASP A 119 -34.18 1.78 -15.99
C ASP A 119 -33.03 2.04 -15.00
N TYR A 120 -31.81 1.67 -15.40
CA TYR A 120 -30.55 1.92 -14.69
C TYR A 120 -29.65 2.86 -15.50
N PRO A 121 -28.98 3.87 -14.88
CA PRO A 121 -28.96 4.21 -13.45
C PRO A 121 -30.16 5.08 -13.00
N PRO A 122 -30.51 5.09 -11.70
CA PRO A 122 -31.59 5.93 -11.18
C PRO A 122 -31.23 7.41 -11.30
N VAL A 123 -32.06 8.20 -11.99
CA VAL A 123 -31.95 9.67 -12.00
C VAL A 123 -32.56 10.22 -10.70
N ALA A 124 -31.81 11.06 -9.98
CA ALA A 124 -32.34 11.75 -8.82
C ALA A 124 -33.54 12.59 -9.24
N SER A 125 -34.69 12.38 -8.62
CA SER A 125 -35.85 13.24 -8.85
C SER A 125 -35.57 14.59 -8.19
N ASP A 126 -35.12 15.57 -8.99
CA ASP A 126 -35.01 16.96 -8.57
C ASP A 126 -36.41 17.48 -8.20
N LEU A 127 -36.78 17.33 -6.93
CA LEU A 127 -37.89 18.03 -6.31
C LEU A 127 -37.47 19.50 -6.08
N SER A 128 -37.28 20.24 -7.18
CA SER A 128 -37.12 21.69 -7.16
C SER A 128 -37.51 22.30 -8.51
N ALA A 129 -38.79 22.19 -8.87
CA ALA A 129 -39.42 23.09 -9.83
C ALA A 129 -40.95 23.03 -9.72
N LYS A 130 -41.52 23.67 -8.71
CA LYS A 130 -42.74 24.49 -8.86
C LYS A 130 -43.04 25.30 -7.61
#